data_AF-A0A4U5QK92-F1
#
_entry.id   AF-A0A4U5QK92-F1
#
_cell.length_a   1.000
_cell.length_b   1.000
_cell.length_c   1.000
_cell.angle_alpha   90.00
_cell.angle_beta   90.00
_cell.angle_gamma   90.00
#
_symmetry.space_group_name_H-M   'P 1'
#
loop_
_entity.id
_entity.type
_entity.pdbx_description
1 polymer ?
#
loop_
_entity_poly.entity_id
_entity_poly.type
_entity_poly.pdbx_seq_one_letter_code
_entity_poly.pdbx_strand_id
1 'polypeptide(L)'
;MSIAPPKEDSIQIREVWNDNLEEEFALIREIVDQFNHVAMDTEFPGVVLRPVGNFKNISDYNYQTLKDNVDMLKLIQLGLTFSDENGNLPTCGTDKFCIWQFNFREFNVTEDIFASDSIELLRQCGIDFKKNSEMGIDVNRFGELLMSSGIVLNDGVNWVTFHSGYDFGYLLKLLTCRSLPDSQAGFFDLINMYFPMVYDIKHLMKFCNSLHGGLNKLAELLEVERIGVCHQAGSDSLLTSSTFKKLKDNFFSGSTEKYAGVLRNASRLLSGLKEERVEAAKVFKAGGFGDILTGQVVDKKHLIDDVRQALYASKICSYAQGMNLIREMSIEKGWDLKLGVLTRIWKGGCIIRAVFLDWIKKAYDRNPDLANLLVDPEFAKEIIERQSDQQFSLLFCKCNFNICYYKLVLC
;
A
#
# COMPACT_ATOMS: atom_id res chain seq x y z
N MET A 1 -30.62 6.08 -4.98
CA MET A 1 -30.81 4.74 -5.60
C MET A 1 -29.44 4.25 -5.99
N SER A 2 -28.95 3.13 -5.44
CA SER A 2 -27.68 2.55 -5.87
C SER A 2 -27.85 2.00 -7.28
N ILE A 3 -27.13 2.57 -8.24
CA ILE A 3 -27.04 2.00 -9.59
C ILE A 3 -26.27 0.67 -9.43
N ALA A 4 -26.81 -0.40 -10.01
CA ALA A 4 -26.16 -1.70 -10.03
C ALA A 4 -24.75 -1.55 -10.65
N PRO A 5 -23.73 -2.33 -10.20
CA PRO A 5 -22.41 -2.26 -10.80
C PRO A 5 -22.52 -2.42 -12.33
N PRO A 6 -21.73 -1.66 -13.10
CA PRO A 6 -21.77 -1.74 -14.55
C PRO A 6 -21.50 -3.19 -14.98
N LYS A 7 -22.31 -3.71 -15.90
CA LYS A 7 -22.07 -5.03 -16.50
C LYS A 7 -20.89 -4.92 -17.48
N GLU A 8 -20.14 -5.99 -17.70
CA GLU A 8 -18.99 -6.00 -18.61
C GLU A 8 -19.29 -5.36 -19.98
N ASP A 9 -20.44 -5.69 -20.58
CA ASP A 9 -20.87 -5.13 -21.89
C ASP A 9 -21.07 -3.61 -21.90
N SER A 10 -21.25 -2.99 -20.73
CA SER A 10 -21.49 -1.55 -20.56
C SER A 10 -20.21 -0.72 -20.38
N ILE A 11 -19.05 -1.37 -20.23
CA ILE A 11 -17.76 -0.68 -20.14
C ILE A 11 -17.03 -0.76 -21.49
N GLN A 12 -16.46 0.35 -21.91
CA GLN A 12 -15.52 0.47 -23.00
C GLN A 12 -14.14 0.84 -22.43
N ILE A 13 -13.20 -0.09 -22.52
CA ILE A 13 -11.77 0.21 -22.30
C ILE A 13 -11.24 0.86 -23.58
N ARG A 14 -10.92 2.16 -23.49
CA ARG A 14 -10.40 2.96 -24.59
C ARG A 14 -8.90 2.75 -24.66
N GLU A 15 -8.48 1.92 -25.60
CA GLU A 15 -7.07 1.68 -25.91
C GLU A 15 -6.46 2.93 -26.56
N VAL A 16 -5.56 3.58 -25.83
CA VAL A 16 -4.88 4.81 -26.29
C VAL A 16 -3.48 4.47 -26.80
N TRP A 17 -3.22 4.91 -28.03
CA TRP A 17 -1.99 4.77 -28.79
C TRP A 17 -1.58 6.17 -29.29
N ASN A 18 -0.47 6.25 -30.01
CA ASN A 18 0.06 7.55 -30.44
C ASN A 18 -0.86 8.30 -31.43
N ASP A 19 -1.66 7.59 -32.21
CA ASP A 19 -2.53 8.14 -33.24
C ASP A 19 -3.83 8.77 -32.70
N ASN A 20 -4.36 8.26 -31.59
CA ASN A 20 -5.58 8.78 -30.96
C ASN A 20 -5.34 9.56 -29.65
N LEU A 21 -4.09 9.72 -29.21
CA LEU A 21 -3.75 10.35 -27.93
C LEU A 21 -4.40 11.73 -27.71
N GLU A 22 -4.36 12.61 -28.71
CA GLU A 22 -4.91 13.97 -28.63
C GLU A 22 -6.43 13.97 -28.48
N GLU A 23 -7.10 13.09 -29.23
CA GLU A 23 -8.56 12.95 -29.24
C GLU A 23 -9.05 12.46 -27.86
N GLU A 24 -8.35 11.47 -27.30
CA GLU A 24 -8.66 10.94 -25.98
C GLU A 24 -8.40 11.97 -24.86
N PHE A 25 -7.32 12.76 -24.96
CA PHE A 25 -7.11 13.86 -24.02
C PHE A 25 -8.11 15.01 -24.19
N ALA A 26 -8.69 15.21 -25.38
CA ALA A 26 -9.79 16.16 -25.54
C ALA A 26 -11.03 15.72 -24.75
N LEU A 27 -11.40 14.44 -24.85
CA LEU A 27 -12.50 13.88 -24.06
C LEU A 27 -12.24 13.99 -22.55
N ILE A 28 -11.01 13.67 -22.10
CA ILE A 28 -10.67 13.75 -20.68
C ILE A 28 -10.81 15.19 -20.14
N ARG A 29 -10.37 16.19 -20.91
CA ARG A 29 -10.51 17.61 -20.55
C ARG A 29 -11.97 18.05 -20.41
N GLU A 30 -12.89 17.46 -21.18
CA GLU A 30 -14.31 17.77 -21.09
C GLU A 30 -14.98 17.19 -19.84
N ILE A 31 -14.47 16.08 -19.32
CA ILE A 31 -15.13 15.35 -18.22
C ILE A 31 -14.52 15.59 -16.84
N VAL A 32 -13.25 16.02 -16.74
CA VAL A 32 -12.48 16.00 -15.49
C VAL A 32 -13.12 16.81 -14.35
N ASP A 33 -13.80 17.91 -14.67
CA ASP A 33 -14.48 18.75 -13.67
C ASP A 33 -15.72 18.06 -13.06
N GLN A 34 -16.41 17.21 -13.84
CA GLN A 34 -17.60 16.49 -13.40
C GLN A 34 -17.26 15.12 -12.80
N PHE A 35 -16.25 14.45 -13.37
CA PHE A 35 -15.79 13.12 -12.98
C PHE A 35 -14.41 13.24 -12.33
N ASN A 36 -14.37 13.98 -11.23
CA ASN A 36 -13.15 14.43 -10.58
C ASN A 36 -12.47 13.40 -9.67
N HIS A 37 -12.97 12.16 -9.58
CA HIS A 37 -12.31 11.06 -8.90
C HIS A 37 -11.57 10.18 -9.90
N VAL A 38 -10.24 10.23 -9.86
CA VAL A 38 -9.35 9.61 -10.85
C VAL A 38 -8.64 8.43 -10.20
N ALA A 39 -9.12 7.22 -10.48
CA ALA A 39 -8.42 6.01 -10.10
C ALA A 39 -7.33 5.68 -11.11
N MET A 40 -6.17 5.25 -10.63
CA MET A 40 -5.04 4.89 -11.49
C MET A 40 -4.37 3.59 -11.08
N ASP A 41 -3.71 2.98 -12.06
CA ASP A 41 -2.79 1.86 -11.89
C ASP A 41 -1.74 1.88 -13.01
N THR A 42 -0.56 1.28 -12.79
CA THR A 42 0.50 1.23 -13.81
C THR A 42 1.08 -0.16 -13.99
N GLU A 43 1.45 -0.48 -15.23
CA GLU A 43 2.24 -1.68 -15.54
C GLU A 43 3.65 -1.29 -15.96
N PHE A 44 4.64 -1.95 -15.36
CA PHE A 44 6.06 -1.65 -15.54
C PHE A 44 6.89 -2.93 -15.39
N PRO A 45 8.16 -2.95 -15.84
CA PRO A 45 8.95 -4.19 -15.98
C PRO A 45 9.50 -4.75 -14.65
N GLY A 46 8.78 -4.55 -13.55
CA GLY A 46 9.10 -5.09 -12.23
C GLY A 46 10.18 -4.32 -11.48
N VAL A 47 10.88 -5.05 -10.60
CA VAL A 47 11.93 -4.50 -9.72
C VAL A 47 13.18 -5.35 -9.88
N VAL A 48 14.26 -4.73 -10.35
CA VAL A 48 15.53 -5.40 -10.67
C VAL A 48 16.70 -4.88 -9.83
N LEU A 49 16.62 -3.64 -9.33
CA LEU A 49 17.64 -3.06 -8.47
C LEU A 49 17.26 -3.20 -7.01
N ARG A 50 18.26 -3.54 -6.18
CA ARG A 50 18.19 -3.44 -4.73
C ARG A 50 19.43 -2.69 -4.25
N PRO A 51 19.27 -1.50 -3.66
CA PRO A 51 20.40 -0.68 -3.30
C PRO A 51 21.15 -1.33 -2.13
N VAL A 52 22.49 -1.35 -2.22
CA VAL A 52 23.38 -1.87 -1.19
C VAL A 52 23.99 -0.70 -0.46
N GLY A 53 23.79 -0.62 0.85
CA GLY A 53 24.31 0.49 1.65
C GLY A 53 23.70 0.57 3.05
N ASN A 54 24.15 1.58 3.80
CA ASN A 54 23.62 1.89 5.12
C ASN A 54 22.45 2.87 4.98
N PHE A 55 21.25 2.44 5.36
CA PHE A 55 20.04 3.27 5.36
C PHE A 55 19.66 3.63 6.79
N LYS A 56 19.17 4.86 7.01
CA LYS A 56 18.79 5.31 8.36
C LYS A 56 17.61 4.51 8.91
N ASN A 57 16.70 4.11 8.03
CA ASN A 57 15.52 3.33 8.36
C ASN A 57 14.99 2.59 7.11
N ILE A 58 14.00 1.72 7.30
CA ILE A 58 13.42 0.92 6.20
C ILE A 58 12.65 1.77 5.17
N SER A 59 12.14 2.94 5.56
CA SER A 59 11.47 3.88 4.64
C SER A 59 12.46 4.44 3.63
N ASP A 60 13.64 4.84 4.10
CA ASP A 60 14.72 5.34 3.24
C ASP A 60 15.19 4.24 2.27
N TYR A 61 15.35 3.00 2.75
CA TYR A 61 15.67 1.86 1.89
C TYR A 61 14.59 1.62 0.83
N ASN A 62 13.31 1.62 1.22
CA ASN A 62 12.20 1.41 0.31
C ASN A 62 12.12 2.53 -0.74
N TYR A 63 12.31 3.79 -0.32
CA TYR A 63 12.32 4.92 -1.24
C TYR A 63 13.51 4.84 -2.21
N GLN A 64 14.71 4.53 -1.74
CA GLN A 64 15.87 4.36 -2.62
C GLN A 64 15.63 3.23 -3.63
N THR A 65 15.05 2.11 -3.18
CA THR A 65 14.70 0.99 -4.07
C THR A 65 13.70 1.44 -5.14
N LEU A 66 12.66 2.19 -4.77
CA LEU A 66 11.70 2.76 -5.70
C LEU A 66 12.39 3.70 -6.68
N LYS A 67 13.15 4.68 -6.18
CA LYS A 67 13.89 5.68 -6.97
C LYS A 67 14.75 5.02 -8.04
N ASP A 68 15.64 4.11 -7.63
CA ASP A 68 16.61 3.48 -8.53
C ASP A 68 15.92 2.69 -9.65
N ASN A 69 14.85 1.96 -9.30
CA ASN A 69 14.10 1.18 -10.29
C ASN A 69 13.28 2.10 -11.20
N VAL A 70 12.56 3.08 -10.68
CA VAL A 70 11.77 4.00 -11.51
C VAL A 70 12.65 4.83 -12.43
N ASP A 71 13.80 5.32 -11.96
CA ASP A 71 14.74 6.09 -12.77
C ASP A 71 15.31 5.25 -13.91
N MET A 72 15.65 3.98 -13.65
CA MET A 72 16.25 3.08 -14.64
C MET A 72 15.24 2.47 -15.62
N LEU A 73 14.06 2.08 -15.13
CA LEU A 73 13.08 1.33 -15.88
C LEU A 73 12.10 2.26 -16.60
N LYS A 74 11.34 1.68 -17.55
CA LYS A 74 10.43 2.41 -18.42
C LYS A 74 9.00 1.91 -18.21
N LEU A 75 8.06 2.85 -18.17
CA LEU A 75 6.64 2.58 -18.01
C LEU A 75 6.10 1.87 -19.26
N ILE A 76 5.18 0.90 -19.08
CA ILE A 76 4.61 0.11 -20.18
C ILE A 76 3.16 0.51 -20.42
N GLN A 77 2.35 0.60 -19.35
CA GLN A 77 0.98 1.07 -19.41
C GLN A 77 0.60 1.94 -18.21
N LEU A 78 -0.40 2.80 -18.43
CA LEU A 78 -1.11 3.55 -17.40
C LEU A 78 -2.61 3.39 -17.63
N GLY A 79 -3.36 3.10 -16.58
CA GLY A 79 -4.81 3.08 -16.61
C GLY A 79 -5.36 4.25 -15.83
N LEU A 80 -6.37 4.92 -16.40
CA LEU A 80 -7.11 5.97 -15.72
C LEU A 80 -8.61 5.68 -15.80
N THR A 81 -9.26 5.64 -14.65
CA THR A 81 -10.72 5.54 -14.52
C THR A 81 -11.24 6.79 -13.82
N PHE A 82 -12.09 7.53 -14.52
CA PHE A 82 -12.73 8.74 -14.01
C PHE A 82 -14.10 8.40 -13.45
N SER A 83 -14.46 9.00 -12.32
CA SER A 83 -15.76 8.83 -11.68
C SER A 83 -16.22 10.09 -10.97
N ASP A 84 -17.53 10.25 -10.81
CA ASP A 84 -18.09 11.28 -9.92
C ASP A 84 -18.01 10.83 -8.45
N GLU A 85 -18.47 11.69 -7.52
CA GLU A 85 -18.48 11.40 -6.07
C GLU A 85 -19.29 10.14 -5.71
N ASN A 86 -20.25 9.77 -6.55
CA ASN A 86 -21.12 8.62 -6.41
C ASN A 86 -20.56 7.36 -7.08
N GLY A 87 -19.40 7.44 -7.74
CA GLY A 87 -18.79 6.33 -8.47
C GLY A 87 -19.39 6.09 -9.87
N ASN A 88 -20.17 7.03 -10.41
CA ASN A 88 -20.67 6.93 -11.79
C ASN A 88 -19.55 7.25 -12.77
N LEU A 89 -19.50 6.51 -13.88
CA LEU A 89 -18.48 6.66 -14.92
C LEU A 89 -18.99 7.57 -16.06
N PRO A 90 -18.10 8.28 -16.76
CA PRO A 90 -18.45 9.06 -17.95
C PRO A 90 -18.80 8.13 -19.11
N THR A 91 -19.62 8.60 -20.06
CA THR A 91 -19.90 7.84 -21.30
C THR A 91 -19.17 8.35 -22.53
N CYS A 92 -18.48 9.49 -22.42
CA CYS A 92 -17.70 10.11 -23.51
C CYS A 92 -18.48 10.25 -24.83
N GLY A 93 -19.78 10.57 -24.75
CA GLY A 93 -20.64 10.69 -25.94
C GLY A 93 -21.05 9.36 -26.59
N THR A 94 -20.81 8.22 -25.93
CA THR A 94 -21.22 6.89 -26.37
C THR A 94 -22.36 6.32 -25.52
N ASP A 95 -22.85 5.13 -25.86
CA ASP A 95 -23.81 4.34 -25.08
C ASP A 95 -23.14 3.50 -23.97
N LYS A 96 -21.80 3.53 -23.89
CA LYS A 96 -21.00 2.79 -22.91
C LYS A 96 -20.23 3.73 -21.99
N PHE A 97 -19.90 3.25 -20.80
CA PHE A 97 -19.01 3.94 -19.90
C PHE A 97 -17.57 3.81 -20.37
N CYS A 98 -16.81 4.90 -20.37
CA CYS A 98 -15.43 4.94 -20.85
C CYS A 98 -14.42 4.89 -19.69
N ILE A 99 -13.39 4.06 -19.85
CA ILE A 99 -12.15 4.11 -19.07
C ILE A 99 -10.96 4.11 -20.03
N TRP A 100 -9.78 4.56 -19.59
CA TRP A 100 -8.62 4.71 -20.47
C TRP A 100 -7.48 3.76 -20.11
N GLN A 101 -6.87 3.19 -21.15
CA GLN A 101 -5.65 2.41 -21.06
C GLN A 101 -4.61 2.98 -22.04
N PHE A 102 -3.60 3.65 -21.50
CA PHE A 102 -2.51 4.25 -22.27
C PHE A 102 -1.37 3.25 -22.44
N ASN A 103 -0.93 3.07 -23.68
CA ASN A 103 0.11 2.14 -24.07
C ASN A 103 1.37 2.90 -24.51
N PHE A 104 2.49 2.75 -23.80
CA PHE A 104 3.73 3.51 -24.05
C PHE A 104 4.71 2.76 -24.95
N ARG A 105 5.57 3.49 -25.67
CA ARG A 105 6.53 2.91 -26.64
C ARG A 105 7.95 2.73 -26.12
N GLU A 106 8.26 3.34 -24.98
CA GLU A 106 9.63 3.55 -24.53
C GLU A 106 10.30 2.23 -24.15
N PHE A 107 9.54 1.28 -23.63
CA PHE A 107 10.04 -0.04 -23.24
C PHE A 107 10.25 -0.96 -24.44
N ASN A 108 11.48 -1.43 -24.61
CA ASN A 108 11.90 -2.38 -25.62
C ASN A 108 12.49 -3.63 -24.95
N VAL A 109 11.81 -4.77 -25.13
CA VAL A 109 12.18 -6.05 -24.52
C VAL A 109 13.54 -6.62 -24.99
N THR A 110 14.13 -6.06 -26.05
CA THR A 110 15.45 -6.49 -26.57
C THR A 110 16.59 -5.65 -25.98
N GLU A 111 16.31 -4.40 -25.61
CA GLU A 111 17.33 -3.42 -25.24
C GLU A 111 17.30 -3.05 -23.75
N ASP A 112 16.11 -3.06 -23.15
CA ASP A 112 15.92 -2.57 -21.79
C ASP A 112 16.10 -3.66 -20.74
N ILE A 113 16.44 -3.22 -19.53
CA ILE A 113 16.51 -4.08 -18.35
C ILE A 113 15.09 -4.30 -17.82
N PHE A 114 14.79 -5.55 -17.41
CA PHE A 114 13.50 -5.91 -16.84
C PHE A 114 13.60 -7.15 -15.95
N ALA A 115 12.61 -7.34 -15.07
CA ALA A 115 12.42 -8.59 -14.36
C ALA A 115 11.70 -9.59 -15.29
N SER A 116 12.32 -10.74 -15.56
CA SER A 116 11.81 -11.73 -16.51
C SER A 116 10.40 -12.22 -16.15
N ASP A 117 10.16 -12.49 -14.86
CA ASP A 117 8.85 -12.93 -14.37
C ASP A 117 7.75 -11.88 -14.62
N SER A 118 8.08 -10.59 -14.52
CA SER A 118 7.14 -9.50 -14.77
C SER A 118 6.78 -9.40 -16.26
N ILE A 119 7.76 -9.48 -17.17
CA ILE A 119 7.48 -9.44 -18.60
C ILE A 119 6.72 -10.67 -19.07
N GLU A 120 7.03 -11.85 -18.54
CA GLU A 120 6.31 -13.07 -18.88
C GLU A 120 4.86 -13.00 -18.40
N LEU A 121 4.60 -12.51 -17.18
CA LEU A 121 3.25 -12.26 -16.68
C LEU A 121 2.50 -11.28 -17.59
N LEU A 122 3.11 -10.15 -17.95
CA LEU A 122 2.47 -9.15 -18.81
C LEU A 122 2.14 -9.70 -20.21
N ARG A 123 3.02 -10.54 -20.80
CA ARG A 123 2.71 -11.25 -22.05
C ARG A 123 1.50 -12.17 -21.90
N GLN A 124 1.44 -12.93 -20.81
CA GLN A 124 0.31 -13.82 -20.53
C GLN A 124 -1.00 -13.06 -20.33
N CYS A 125 -0.92 -11.85 -19.80
CA CYS A 125 -2.05 -10.92 -19.68
C CYS A 125 -2.35 -10.15 -20.97
N GLY A 126 -1.66 -10.43 -22.08
CA GLY A 126 -2.01 -9.91 -23.41
C GLY A 126 -1.29 -8.62 -23.82
N ILE A 127 -0.24 -8.20 -23.10
CA ILE A 127 0.59 -7.06 -23.54
C ILE A 127 1.38 -7.42 -24.80
N ASP A 128 1.11 -6.71 -25.89
CA ASP A 128 1.84 -6.83 -27.15
C ASP A 128 2.99 -5.81 -27.21
N PHE A 129 4.15 -6.23 -26.71
CA PHE A 129 5.36 -5.40 -26.70
C PHE A 129 5.81 -4.94 -28.08
N LYS A 130 5.50 -5.69 -29.15
CA LYS A 130 5.82 -5.25 -30.51
C LYS A 130 4.92 -4.08 -30.88
N LYS A 131 3.62 -4.21 -30.65
CA LYS A 131 2.64 -3.13 -30.85
C LYS A 131 2.97 -1.88 -30.02
N ASN A 132 3.39 -2.04 -28.76
CA ASN A 132 3.92 -0.94 -27.94
C ASN A 132 5.06 -0.20 -28.66
N SER A 133 6.07 -0.91 -29.15
CA SER A 133 7.20 -0.26 -29.83
C SER A 133 6.82 0.44 -31.14
N GLU A 134 5.85 -0.09 -31.89
CA GLU A 134 5.47 0.42 -33.21
C GLU A 134 4.42 1.55 -33.14
N MET A 135 3.49 1.49 -32.19
CA MET A 135 2.32 2.39 -32.13
C MET A 135 2.14 3.07 -30.76
N GLY A 136 2.96 2.74 -29.77
CA GLY A 136 2.84 3.26 -28.42
C GLY A 136 3.06 4.77 -28.35
N ILE A 137 2.49 5.36 -27.32
CA ILE A 137 2.54 6.78 -26.99
C ILE A 137 3.96 7.19 -26.61
N ASP A 138 4.41 8.34 -27.10
CA ASP A 138 5.57 9.04 -26.57
C ASP A 138 5.30 9.57 -25.16
N VAL A 139 6.12 9.19 -24.18
CA VAL A 139 5.93 9.64 -22.78
C VAL A 139 6.07 11.15 -22.60
N ASN A 140 6.88 11.84 -23.42
CA ASN A 140 7.01 13.29 -23.31
C ASN A 140 5.76 13.97 -23.84
N ARG A 141 5.23 13.51 -24.99
CA ARG A 141 3.96 14.02 -25.51
C ARG A 141 2.80 13.77 -24.54
N PHE A 142 2.74 12.57 -23.97
CA PHE A 142 1.77 12.27 -22.91
C PHE A 142 1.92 13.23 -21.72
N GLY A 143 3.15 13.52 -21.29
CA GLY A 143 3.43 14.43 -20.18
C GLY A 143 2.98 15.86 -20.43
N GLU A 144 3.20 16.38 -21.63
CA GLU A 144 2.71 17.69 -22.06
C GLU A 144 1.18 17.80 -21.99
N LEU A 145 0.48 16.76 -22.48
CA LEU A 145 -0.98 16.71 -22.46
C LEU A 145 -1.52 16.53 -21.04
N LEU A 146 -0.92 15.64 -20.24
CA LEU A 146 -1.30 15.45 -18.85
C LEU A 146 -1.12 16.74 -18.04
N MET A 147 -0.02 17.46 -18.23
CA MET A 147 0.23 18.74 -17.54
C MET A 147 -0.84 19.79 -17.83
N SER A 148 -1.37 19.82 -19.05
CA SER A 148 -2.36 20.81 -19.50
C SER A 148 -3.81 20.30 -19.47
N SER A 149 -4.04 19.10 -18.94
CA SER A 149 -5.35 18.42 -18.93
C SER A 149 -6.28 18.86 -17.80
N GLY A 150 -5.75 19.49 -16.74
CA GLY A 150 -6.50 19.79 -15.51
C GLY A 150 -6.54 18.64 -14.49
N ILE A 151 -5.92 17.49 -14.78
CA ILE A 151 -5.93 16.30 -13.89
C ILE A 151 -4.87 16.42 -12.77
N VAL A 152 -3.75 17.10 -13.06
CA VAL A 152 -2.64 17.34 -12.12
C VAL A 152 -2.57 18.81 -11.73
N LEU A 153 -1.90 19.12 -10.63
CA LEU A 153 -1.80 20.49 -10.07
C LEU A 153 -3.20 21.10 -9.80
N ASN A 154 -4.18 20.25 -9.48
CA ASN A 154 -5.58 20.64 -9.31
C ASN A 154 -6.16 20.03 -8.03
N ASP A 155 -6.45 20.89 -7.05
CA ASP A 155 -7.03 20.52 -5.76
C ASP A 155 -8.48 20.00 -5.88
N GLY A 156 -9.13 20.23 -7.02
CA GLY A 156 -10.46 19.71 -7.34
C GLY A 156 -10.46 18.24 -7.75
N VAL A 157 -9.30 17.64 -8.05
CA VAL A 157 -9.17 16.26 -8.52
C VAL A 157 -8.72 15.33 -7.39
N ASN A 158 -9.49 14.27 -7.16
CA ASN A 158 -9.27 13.28 -6.12
C ASN A 158 -8.65 12.01 -6.72
N TRP A 159 -7.35 11.82 -6.51
CA TRP A 159 -6.62 10.63 -6.96
C TRP A 159 -6.89 9.43 -6.06
N VAL A 160 -7.26 8.29 -6.64
CA VAL A 160 -7.57 7.05 -5.94
C VAL A 160 -6.61 5.96 -6.39
N THR A 161 -5.91 5.34 -5.44
CA THR A 161 -4.81 4.44 -5.79
C THR A 161 -4.74 3.24 -4.86
N PHE A 162 -3.97 2.20 -5.21
CA PHE A 162 -3.72 1.05 -4.35
C PHE A 162 -2.22 0.77 -4.23
N HIS A 163 -1.61 1.06 -3.07
CA HIS A 163 -0.20 0.75 -2.82
C HIS A 163 0.77 1.42 -3.82
N SER A 164 0.58 2.70 -4.07
CA SER A 164 0.94 3.37 -5.32
C SER A 164 2.28 4.09 -5.37
N GLY A 165 3.24 3.65 -4.56
CA GLY A 165 4.57 4.29 -4.54
C GLY A 165 5.21 4.33 -5.93
N TYR A 166 5.24 3.19 -6.62
CA TYR A 166 5.83 3.07 -7.95
C TYR A 166 4.99 3.83 -9.00
N ASP A 167 3.66 3.74 -8.94
CA ASP A 167 2.76 4.42 -9.89
C ASP A 167 3.00 5.94 -9.90
N PHE A 168 3.02 6.54 -8.70
CA PHE A 168 3.33 7.96 -8.54
C PHE A 168 4.79 8.28 -8.89
N GLY A 169 5.71 7.35 -8.64
CA GLY A 169 7.09 7.47 -9.10
C GLY A 169 7.16 7.63 -10.62
N TYR A 170 6.50 6.76 -11.38
CA TYR A 170 6.48 6.84 -12.83
C TYR A 170 5.79 8.09 -13.34
N LEU A 171 4.62 8.45 -12.79
CA LEU A 171 3.94 9.69 -13.19
C LEU A 171 4.79 10.93 -12.89
N LEU A 172 5.45 10.99 -11.73
CA LEU A 172 6.29 12.13 -11.39
C LEU A 172 7.54 12.21 -12.27
N LYS A 173 8.20 11.08 -12.55
CA LYS A 173 9.31 11.00 -13.53
C LYS A 173 8.86 11.52 -14.90
N LEU A 174 7.68 11.11 -15.34
CA LEU A 174 7.11 11.52 -16.60
C LEU A 174 6.81 13.02 -16.63
N LEU A 175 6.10 13.55 -15.62
CA LEU A 175 5.70 14.97 -15.54
C LEU A 175 6.87 15.93 -15.37
N THR A 176 7.92 15.50 -14.68
CA THR A 176 9.11 16.34 -14.43
C THR A 176 10.20 16.18 -15.48
N CYS A 177 10.12 15.13 -16.32
CA CYS A 177 11.16 14.71 -17.25
C CYS A 177 12.55 14.61 -16.60
N ARG A 178 12.59 14.25 -15.31
CA ARG A 178 13.81 14.20 -14.49
C ARG A 178 13.83 12.91 -13.68
N SER A 179 15.02 12.55 -13.21
CA SER A 179 15.16 11.55 -12.15
C SER A 179 14.37 11.98 -10.91
N LEU A 180 13.84 11.01 -10.18
CA LEU A 180 13.14 11.26 -8.93
C LEU A 180 14.08 11.92 -7.89
N PRO A 181 13.55 12.68 -6.92
CA PRO A 181 14.37 13.38 -5.93
C PRO A 181 15.31 12.45 -5.14
N ASP A 182 16.45 12.97 -4.69
CA ASP A 182 17.41 12.16 -3.90
C ASP A 182 16.91 11.80 -2.51
N SER A 183 15.91 12.53 -2.00
CA SER A 183 15.33 12.29 -0.68
C SER A 183 13.84 11.96 -0.77
N GLN A 184 13.39 11.10 0.14
CA GLN A 184 11.97 10.77 0.27
C GLN A 184 11.12 12.01 0.57
N ALA A 185 11.63 12.96 1.37
CA ALA A 185 10.93 14.20 1.65
C ALA A 185 10.68 15.00 0.38
N GLY A 186 11.72 15.23 -0.43
CA GLY A 186 11.56 15.95 -1.71
C GLY A 186 10.63 15.24 -2.70
N PHE A 187 10.58 13.90 -2.68
CA PHE A 187 9.58 13.16 -3.45
C PHE A 187 8.16 13.49 -3.00
N PHE A 188 7.88 13.46 -1.70
CA PHE A 188 6.56 13.80 -1.18
C PHE A 188 6.18 15.26 -1.37
N ASP A 189 7.14 16.19 -1.31
CA ASP A 189 6.90 17.60 -1.62
C ASP A 189 6.37 17.76 -3.06
N LEU A 190 6.99 17.05 -4.01
CA LEU A 190 6.52 17.05 -5.39
C LEU A 190 5.18 16.32 -5.55
N ILE A 191 4.99 15.17 -4.90
CA ILE A 191 3.71 14.46 -4.97
C ILE A 191 2.57 15.33 -4.43
N ASN A 192 2.75 16.00 -3.30
CA ASN A 192 1.74 16.89 -2.73
C ASN A 192 1.45 18.10 -3.64
N MET A 193 2.45 18.56 -4.40
CA MET A 193 2.27 19.65 -5.37
C MET A 193 1.47 19.19 -6.58
N TYR A 194 1.87 18.08 -7.21
CA TYR A 194 1.25 17.59 -8.46
C TYR A 194 -0.08 16.86 -8.22
N PHE A 195 -0.24 16.22 -7.06
CA PHE A 195 -1.36 15.38 -6.68
C PHE A 195 -1.84 15.75 -5.26
N PRO A 196 -2.50 16.91 -5.11
CA PRO A 196 -2.84 17.47 -3.80
C PRO A 196 -3.81 16.59 -3.00
N MET A 197 -4.74 15.91 -3.67
CA MET A 197 -5.75 15.06 -3.04
C MET A 197 -5.55 13.61 -3.46
N VAL A 198 -4.97 12.79 -2.56
CA VAL A 198 -4.70 11.35 -2.81
C VAL A 198 -5.35 10.48 -1.74
N TYR A 199 -6.02 9.42 -2.17
CA TYR A 199 -6.57 8.33 -1.37
C TYR A 199 -5.91 7.01 -1.75
N ASP A 200 -5.01 6.50 -0.90
CA ASP A 200 -4.44 5.17 -1.06
C ASP A 200 -5.33 4.14 -0.33
N ILE A 201 -6.04 3.30 -1.09
CA ILE A 201 -6.92 2.23 -0.57
C ILE A 201 -6.16 1.35 0.41
N LYS A 202 -4.90 1.00 0.12
CA LYS A 202 -4.08 0.16 0.99
C LYS A 202 -3.76 0.84 2.31
N HIS A 203 -3.71 2.17 2.32
CA HIS A 203 -3.65 2.95 3.56
C HIS A 203 -5.00 2.95 4.29
N LEU A 204 -6.10 3.20 3.58
CA LEU A 204 -7.47 3.23 4.14
C LEU A 204 -7.84 1.91 4.81
N MET A 205 -7.46 0.77 4.23
CA MET A 205 -7.66 -0.57 4.81
C MET A 205 -7.13 -0.69 6.25
N LYS A 206 -6.11 0.09 6.65
CA LYS A 206 -5.58 0.06 8.02
C LYS A 206 -6.58 0.55 9.07
N PHE A 207 -7.58 1.32 8.63
CA PHE A 207 -8.66 1.84 9.49
C PHE A 207 -9.93 0.99 9.40
N CYS A 208 -9.92 -0.06 8.57
CA CYS A 208 -11.02 -1.01 8.44
C CYS A 208 -10.66 -2.30 9.17
N ASN A 209 -11.50 -2.71 10.12
CA ASN A 209 -11.30 -4.00 10.77
C ASN A 209 -11.42 -5.14 9.73
N SER A 210 -10.51 -6.10 9.80
CA SER A 210 -10.54 -7.36 9.04
C SER A 210 -10.19 -7.29 7.54
N LEU A 211 -9.86 -6.12 6.96
CA LEU A 211 -9.44 -6.03 5.56
C LEU A 211 -7.92 -6.17 5.39
N HIS A 212 -7.50 -7.10 4.53
CA HIS A 212 -6.08 -7.40 4.25
C HIS A 212 -5.91 -7.98 2.84
N GLY A 213 -4.67 -8.21 2.41
CA GLY A 213 -4.38 -8.76 1.07
C GLY A 213 -4.15 -7.72 -0.04
N GLY A 214 -3.99 -8.19 -1.29
CA GLY A 214 -3.86 -7.35 -2.49
C GLY A 214 -5.20 -6.82 -2.98
N LEU A 215 -5.18 -6.02 -4.06
CA LEU A 215 -6.38 -5.39 -4.63
C LEU A 215 -7.46 -6.42 -5.00
N ASN A 216 -7.08 -7.48 -5.71
CA ASN A 216 -8.00 -8.58 -6.06
C ASN A 216 -8.67 -9.19 -4.82
N LYS A 217 -7.90 -9.44 -3.75
CA LYS A 217 -8.46 -10.02 -2.53
C LYS A 217 -9.43 -9.06 -1.84
N LEU A 218 -9.10 -7.77 -1.84
CA LEU A 218 -9.98 -6.76 -1.30
C LEU A 218 -11.27 -6.64 -2.11
N ALA A 219 -11.17 -6.65 -3.44
CA ALA A 219 -12.32 -6.63 -4.34
C ALA A 219 -13.26 -7.83 -4.08
N GLU A 220 -12.72 -9.04 -3.95
CA GLU A 220 -13.49 -10.23 -3.56
C GLU A 220 -14.23 -10.02 -2.22
N LEU A 221 -13.53 -9.51 -1.20
CA LEU A 221 -14.11 -9.26 0.13
C LEU A 221 -15.20 -8.18 0.13
N LEU A 222 -15.17 -7.28 -0.85
CA LEU A 222 -16.14 -6.20 -1.02
C LEU A 222 -17.19 -6.51 -2.09
N GLU A 223 -17.20 -7.74 -2.63
CA GLU A 223 -18.11 -8.21 -3.68
C GLU A 223 -18.06 -7.31 -4.93
N VAL A 224 -16.84 -6.90 -5.32
CA VAL A 224 -16.57 -6.15 -6.54
C VAL A 224 -16.06 -7.10 -7.60
N GLU A 225 -16.77 -7.16 -8.72
CA GLU A 225 -16.38 -7.93 -9.90
C GLU A 225 -15.38 -7.15 -10.75
N ARG A 226 -14.36 -7.84 -11.28
CA ARG A 226 -13.38 -7.27 -12.20
C ARG A 226 -13.95 -7.29 -13.62
N ILE A 227 -13.76 -6.17 -14.33
CA ILE A 227 -14.11 -6.03 -15.75
C ILE A 227 -12.81 -5.79 -16.52
N GLY A 228 -12.56 -6.61 -17.55
CA GLY A 228 -11.32 -6.62 -18.29
C GLY A 228 -10.25 -7.57 -17.72
N VAL A 229 -9.09 -7.59 -18.37
CA VAL A 229 -8.01 -8.53 -18.05
C VAL A 229 -7.26 -8.08 -16.80
N CYS A 230 -6.94 -9.00 -15.88
CA CYS A 230 -6.12 -8.68 -14.70
C CYS A 230 -4.66 -8.41 -15.11
N HIS A 231 -3.98 -7.48 -14.43
CA HIS A 231 -2.63 -7.01 -14.81
C HIS A 231 -2.61 -6.31 -16.17
N GLN A 232 -3.68 -5.56 -16.43
CA GLN A 232 -3.68 -4.51 -17.43
C GLN A 232 -4.18 -3.24 -16.75
N ALA A 233 -3.45 -2.16 -16.93
CA ALA A 233 -3.61 -0.96 -16.10
C ALA A 233 -5.03 -0.38 -16.15
N GLY A 234 -5.71 -0.43 -17.31
CA GLY A 234 -7.08 0.05 -17.47
C GLY A 234 -8.06 -0.70 -16.57
N SER A 235 -8.07 -2.03 -16.66
CA SER A 235 -8.90 -2.94 -15.84
C SER A 235 -8.59 -2.80 -14.35
N ASP A 236 -7.32 -2.72 -13.97
CA ASP A 236 -6.88 -2.57 -12.59
C ASP A 236 -7.24 -1.18 -12.01
N SER A 237 -7.21 -0.11 -12.82
CA SER A 237 -7.69 1.21 -12.42
C SER A 237 -9.20 1.24 -12.17
N LEU A 238 -10.00 0.51 -12.97
CA LEU A 238 -11.45 0.39 -12.78
C LEU A 238 -11.78 -0.42 -11.53
N LEU A 239 -11.06 -1.51 -11.30
CA LEU A 239 -11.19 -2.29 -10.07
C LEU A 239 -10.85 -1.43 -8.86
N THR A 240 -9.79 -0.61 -8.95
CA THR A 240 -9.39 0.36 -7.93
C THR A 240 -10.51 1.35 -7.62
N SER A 241 -11.10 1.98 -8.64
CA SER A 241 -12.24 2.91 -8.47
C SER A 241 -13.44 2.25 -7.79
N SER A 242 -13.87 1.10 -8.32
CA SER A 242 -15.04 0.37 -7.83
C SER A 242 -14.85 -0.11 -6.38
N THR A 243 -13.64 -0.59 -6.06
CA THR A 243 -13.24 -1.03 -4.72
C THR A 243 -13.23 0.15 -3.74
N PHE A 244 -12.67 1.29 -4.14
CA PHE A 244 -12.69 2.49 -3.31
C PHE A 244 -14.10 2.95 -2.97
N LYS A 245 -15.00 2.96 -3.97
CA LYS A 245 -16.41 3.32 -3.76
C LYS A 245 -17.07 2.40 -2.73
N LYS A 246 -16.96 1.08 -2.89
CA LYS A 246 -17.50 0.11 -1.91
C LYS A 246 -16.87 0.26 -0.52
N LEU A 247 -15.56 0.49 -0.47
CA LEU A 247 -14.86 0.71 0.79
C LEU A 247 -15.39 1.97 1.51
N LYS A 248 -15.53 3.08 0.77
CA LYS A 248 -16.06 4.36 1.26
C LYS A 248 -17.47 4.21 1.83
N ASP A 249 -18.34 3.51 1.11
CA ASP A 249 -19.73 3.30 1.52
C ASP A 249 -19.85 2.41 2.76
N ASN A 250 -19.08 1.31 2.81
CA ASN A 250 -19.22 0.30 3.86
C ASN A 250 -18.52 0.68 5.17
N PHE A 251 -17.37 1.37 5.10
CA PHE A 251 -16.50 1.57 6.28
C PHE A 251 -16.34 3.03 6.72
N PHE A 252 -16.66 3.99 5.85
CA PHE A 252 -16.38 5.40 6.09
C PHE A 252 -17.65 6.28 6.05
N SER A 253 -18.83 5.66 6.00
CA SER A 253 -20.12 6.38 5.97
C SER A 253 -20.18 7.46 4.87
N GLY A 254 -19.45 7.26 3.76
CA GLY A 254 -19.38 8.21 2.66
C GLY A 254 -18.30 9.30 2.76
N SER A 255 -17.65 9.50 3.90
CA SER A 255 -16.68 10.60 4.13
C SER A 255 -15.26 10.07 4.35
N THR A 256 -14.35 10.43 3.43
CA THR A 256 -12.94 10.05 3.49
C THR A 256 -11.99 11.24 3.62
N GLU A 257 -12.49 12.49 3.67
CA GLU A 257 -11.65 13.69 3.56
C GLU A 257 -10.53 13.75 4.60
N LYS A 258 -10.77 13.22 5.81
CA LYS A 258 -9.77 13.15 6.88
C LYS A 258 -8.56 12.24 6.60
N TYR A 259 -8.61 11.45 5.53
CA TYR A 259 -7.54 10.54 5.10
C TYR A 259 -6.89 10.98 3.78
N ALA A 260 -7.35 12.09 3.20
CA ALA A 260 -6.77 12.65 1.98
C ALA A 260 -5.31 13.07 2.19
N GLY A 261 -4.50 12.95 1.12
CA GLY A 261 -3.09 13.39 1.12
C GLY A 261 -2.15 12.44 1.87
N VAL A 262 -2.64 11.30 2.37
CA VAL A 262 -1.80 10.32 3.08
C VAL A 262 -1.50 9.12 2.20
N LEU A 263 -0.42 9.23 1.43
CA LEU A 263 0.22 8.05 0.84
C LEU A 263 0.75 7.11 1.94
N ARG A 264 0.76 5.80 1.69
CA ARG A 264 1.12 4.77 2.70
C ARG A 264 2.48 5.00 3.39
N ASN A 265 3.38 5.79 2.81
CA ASN A 265 4.66 6.20 3.39
C ASN A 265 4.67 7.61 4.02
N ALA A 266 3.66 8.45 3.76
CA ALA A 266 3.49 9.79 4.35
C ALA A 266 3.06 9.74 5.84
N SER A 267 2.47 8.64 6.30
CA SER A 267 2.19 8.45 7.73
C SER A 267 3.47 8.33 8.59
N ARG A 268 4.65 8.18 7.97
CA ARG A 268 5.95 8.42 8.61
C ARG A 268 6.49 9.84 8.43
N LEU A 269 6.04 10.61 7.44
CA LEU A 269 6.44 12.01 7.28
C LEU A 269 5.97 12.88 8.44
N LEU A 270 4.73 12.73 8.92
CA LEU A 270 4.30 13.47 10.12
C LEU A 270 5.21 13.21 11.34
N SER A 271 5.81 12.01 11.43
CA SER A 271 6.82 11.69 12.46
C SER A 271 8.23 12.24 12.16
N GLY A 272 8.52 12.61 10.91
CA GLY A 272 9.78 13.21 10.43
C GLY A 272 9.78 14.74 10.33
N LEU A 273 8.63 15.38 10.08
CA LEU A 273 8.44 16.83 9.92
C LEU A 273 8.43 17.56 11.27
N LYS A 274 9.62 17.73 11.86
CA LYS A 274 9.80 18.29 13.20
C LYS A 274 9.20 19.70 13.32
N GLU A 275 9.37 20.53 12.31
CA GLU A 275 8.95 21.94 12.34
C GLU A 275 7.43 22.05 12.35
N GLU A 276 6.74 21.31 11.49
CA GLU A 276 5.27 21.22 11.50
C GLU A 276 4.72 20.62 12.79
N ARG A 277 5.38 19.60 13.36
CA ARG A 277 4.97 19.08 14.68
C ARG A 277 5.12 20.13 15.78
N VAL A 278 6.18 20.95 15.73
CA VAL A 278 6.38 22.04 16.69
C VAL A 278 5.32 23.11 16.52
N GLU A 279 4.92 23.43 15.29
CA GLU A 279 3.88 24.43 15.02
C GLU A 279 2.48 23.93 15.39
N ALA A 280 2.14 22.69 15.00
CA ALA A 280 0.91 22.03 15.41
C ALA A 280 0.82 21.91 16.94
N ALA A 281 1.93 21.60 17.63
CA ALA A 281 1.97 21.58 19.09
C ALA A 281 1.63 22.94 19.71
N LYS A 282 2.03 24.07 19.10
CA LYS A 282 1.63 25.41 19.57
C LYS A 282 0.14 25.63 19.42
N VAL A 283 -0.43 25.23 18.28
CA VAL A 283 -1.88 25.32 18.00
C VAL A 283 -2.68 24.48 18.99
N PHE A 284 -2.28 23.22 19.22
CA PHE A 284 -2.92 22.34 20.20
C PHE A 284 -2.82 22.87 21.63
N LYS A 285 -1.66 23.44 22.00
CA LYS A 285 -1.44 24.06 23.31
C LYS A 285 -2.31 25.30 23.51
N ALA A 286 -2.50 26.11 22.47
CA ALA A 286 -3.43 27.24 22.48
C ALA A 286 -4.90 26.80 22.56
N GLY A 287 -5.25 25.65 21.99
CA GLY A 287 -6.58 25.02 22.03
C GLY A 287 -6.91 24.27 23.33
N GLY A 288 -6.07 24.38 24.38
CA GLY A 288 -6.31 23.73 25.68
C GLY A 288 -5.85 22.28 25.78
N PHE A 289 -5.21 21.72 24.74
CA PHE A 289 -4.50 20.45 24.83
C PHE A 289 -3.15 20.68 25.54
N GLY A 290 -3.17 20.61 26.87
CA GLY A 290 -1.96 20.70 27.70
C GLY A 290 -1.06 19.46 27.54
N ASP A 291 0.25 19.68 27.65
CA ASP A 291 1.27 18.64 27.64
C ASP A 291 1.01 17.60 28.74
N ILE A 292 0.49 16.42 28.39
CA ILE A 292 0.22 15.34 29.37
C ILE A 292 1.52 14.84 30.05
N LEU A 293 2.72 15.14 29.52
CA LEU A 293 3.97 14.52 29.94
C LEU A 293 5.21 15.43 30.03
N THR A 294 5.10 16.77 30.02
CA THR A 294 6.31 17.62 30.14
C THR A 294 6.65 17.89 31.60
N GLY A 295 7.36 16.95 32.21
CA GLY A 295 7.90 17.10 33.56
C GLY A 295 8.71 15.90 34.07
N GLN A 296 8.61 14.74 33.42
CA GLN A 296 9.42 13.60 33.80
C GLN A 296 10.82 13.71 33.21
N VAL A 297 11.82 13.77 34.07
CA VAL A 297 13.22 13.49 33.71
C VAL A 297 13.26 12.06 33.18
N VAL A 298 13.35 11.90 31.87
CA VAL A 298 13.42 10.58 31.25
C VAL A 298 14.81 10.01 31.51
N ASP A 299 14.88 9.04 32.42
CA ASP A 299 16.08 8.23 32.59
C ASP A 299 16.29 7.41 31.31
N LYS A 300 17.26 7.82 30.50
CA LYS A 300 17.58 7.17 29.22
C LYS A 300 17.93 5.70 29.41
N LYS A 301 18.56 5.33 30.52
CA LYS A 301 18.96 3.93 30.76
C LYS A 301 17.74 3.08 31.07
N HIS A 302 16.82 3.62 31.87
CA HIS A 302 15.53 2.99 32.15
C HIS A 302 14.70 2.84 30.86
N LEU A 303 14.57 3.91 30.07
CA LEU A 303 13.82 3.88 28.80
C LEU A 303 14.40 2.86 27.80
N ILE A 304 15.73 2.75 27.68
CA ILE A 304 16.35 1.75 26.82
C ILE A 304 16.01 0.33 27.29
N ASP A 305 15.93 0.12 28.61
CA ASP A 305 15.50 -1.17 29.14
C ASP A 305 14.02 -1.42 28.86
N ASP A 306 13.14 -0.44 29.09
CA ASP A 306 11.71 -0.57 28.80
C ASP A 306 11.44 -0.89 27.33
N VAL A 307 12.15 -0.22 26.41
CA VAL A 307 12.07 -0.50 24.97
C VAL A 307 12.57 -1.91 24.66
N ARG A 308 13.64 -2.36 25.31
CA ARG A 308 14.18 -3.71 25.16
C ARG A 308 13.18 -4.76 25.65
N GLN A 309 12.58 -4.55 26.82
CA GLN A 309 11.57 -5.45 27.38
C GLN A 309 10.33 -5.46 26.47
N ALA A 310 9.84 -4.29 26.06
CA ALA A 310 8.66 -4.16 25.20
C ALA A 310 8.85 -4.84 23.84
N LEU A 311 10.04 -4.68 23.24
CA LEU A 311 10.39 -5.37 21.99
C LEU A 311 10.49 -6.89 22.19
N TYR A 312 11.05 -7.34 23.32
CA TYR A 312 11.15 -8.76 23.64
C TYR A 312 9.76 -9.39 23.78
N ALA A 313 8.87 -8.78 24.56
CA ALA A 313 7.50 -9.23 24.70
C ALA A 313 6.72 -9.18 23.38
N SER A 314 6.93 -8.14 22.56
CA SER A 314 6.31 -8.03 21.23
C SER A 314 6.69 -9.19 20.32
N LYS A 315 7.96 -9.65 20.37
CA LYS A 315 8.40 -10.86 19.66
C LYS A 315 7.68 -12.11 20.15
N ILE A 316 7.52 -12.31 21.46
CA ILE A 316 6.77 -13.46 22.01
C ILE A 316 5.35 -13.49 21.42
N CYS A 317 4.64 -12.36 21.45
CA CYS A 317 3.29 -12.27 20.91
C CYS A 317 3.23 -12.52 19.40
N SER A 318 4.21 -12.02 18.63
CA SER A 318 4.28 -12.25 17.18
C SER A 318 4.42 -13.74 16.85
N TYR A 319 5.27 -14.47 17.60
CA TYR A 319 5.40 -15.92 17.43
C TYR A 319 4.13 -16.66 17.87
N ALA A 320 3.54 -16.29 19.00
CA ALA A 320 2.28 -16.87 19.47
C ALA A 320 1.16 -16.77 18.43
N GLN A 321 1.03 -15.61 17.79
CA GLN A 321 0.06 -15.39 16.72
C GLN A 321 0.36 -16.22 15.47
N GLY A 322 1.62 -16.23 15.01
CA GLY A 322 2.01 -17.04 13.86
C GLY A 322 1.72 -18.53 14.06
N MET A 323 2.00 -19.05 15.26
CA MET A 323 1.71 -20.46 15.60
C MET A 323 0.21 -20.75 15.62
N ASN A 324 -0.62 -19.83 16.14
CA ASN A 324 -2.07 -19.99 16.12
C ASN A 324 -2.63 -19.99 14.69
N LEU A 325 -2.16 -19.10 13.81
CA LEU A 325 -2.60 -19.07 12.41
C LEU A 325 -2.31 -20.41 11.69
N ILE A 326 -1.12 -20.98 11.94
CA ILE A 326 -0.74 -22.28 11.37
C ILE A 326 -1.60 -23.40 11.94
N ARG A 327 -1.93 -23.33 13.24
CA ARG A 327 -2.81 -24.30 13.90
C ARG A 327 -4.22 -24.27 13.31
N GLU A 328 -4.82 -23.10 13.22
CA GLU A 328 -6.18 -22.92 12.68
C GLU A 328 -6.25 -23.42 11.22
N MET A 329 -5.27 -23.05 10.39
CA MET A 329 -5.19 -23.55 9.02
C MET A 329 -5.01 -25.07 8.95
N SER A 330 -4.23 -25.65 9.86
CA SER A 330 -4.07 -27.10 9.95
C SER A 330 -5.36 -27.82 10.32
N ILE A 331 -6.20 -27.22 11.17
CA ILE A 331 -7.51 -27.76 11.56
C ILE A 331 -8.47 -27.63 10.37
N GLU A 332 -8.57 -26.45 9.77
CA GLU A 332 -9.46 -26.17 8.63
C GLU A 332 -9.19 -27.11 7.46
N LYS A 333 -7.91 -27.36 7.15
CA LYS A 333 -7.50 -28.19 6.01
C LYS A 333 -7.27 -29.67 6.35
N GLY A 334 -7.43 -30.06 7.62
CA GLY A 334 -7.22 -31.44 8.06
C GLY A 334 -5.78 -31.95 7.90
N TRP A 335 -4.78 -31.07 8.00
CA TRP A 335 -3.37 -31.41 7.74
C TRP A 335 -2.65 -32.12 8.90
N ASP A 336 -3.27 -32.17 10.09
CA ASP A 336 -2.69 -32.73 11.33
C ASP A 336 -1.23 -32.28 11.61
N LEU A 337 -0.94 -30.99 11.37
CA LEU A 337 0.39 -30.43 11.56
C LEU A 337 0.81 -30.47 13.02
N LYS A 338 1.98 -31.05 13.29
CA LYS A 338 2.59 -31.06 14.62
C LYS A 338 3.50 -29.83 14.78
N LEU A 339 3.01 -28.81 15.47
CA LEU A 339 3.67 -27.51 15.66
C LEU A 339 5.10 -27.62 16.24
N GLY A 340 5.33 -28.53 17.21
CA GLY A 340 6.66 -28.80 17.75
C GLY A 340 7.64 -29.39 16.72
N VAL A 341 7.15 -30.19 15.77
CA VAL A 341 7.96 -30.76 14.69
C VAL A 341 8.31 -29.70 13.64
N LEU A 342 7.36 -28.81 13.31
CA LEU A 342 7.59 -27.69 12.39
C LEU A 342 8.70 -26.76 12.88
N THR A 343 8.69 -26.39 14.16
CA THR A 343 9.71 -25.51 14.76
C THR A 343 11.11 -26.13 14.73
N ARG A 344 11.21 -27.46 14.88
CA ARG A 344 12.45 -28.22 14.69
C ARG A 344 12.92 -28.20 13.24
N ILE A 345 12.02 -28.39 12.28
CA ILE A 345 12.35 -28.36 10.83
C ILE A 345 12.87 -26.97 10.44
N TRP A 346 12.20 -25.90 10.87
CA TRP A 346 12.65 -24.52 10.58
C TRP A 346 14.03 -24.20 11.15
N LYS A 347 14.35 -24.76 12.31
CA LYS A 347 15.67 -24.61 12.93
C LYS A 347 16.76 -25.45 12.23
N GLY A 348 16.48 -26.70 11.90
CA GLY A 348 17.45 -27.64 11.33
C GLY A 348 17.66 -27.51 9.81
N GLY A 349 16.68 -26.97 9.08
CA GLY A 349 16.63 -26.95 7.62
C GLY A 349 17.01 -25.64 6.92
N CYS A 350 17.77 -24.74 7.56
CA CYS A 350 18.29 -23.51 6.94
C CYS A 350 17.25 -22.42 6.55
N ILE A 351 16.33 -22.01 7.44
CA ILE A 351 15.50 -20.80 7.19
C ILE A 351 15.55 -19.76 8.33
N ILE A 352 15.54 -20.13 9.62
CA ILE A 352 15.68 -19.16 10.72
C ILE A 352 16.55 -19.74 11.85
N ARG A 353 17.68 -19.08 12.15
CA ARG A 353 18.51 -19.38 13.34
C ARG A 353 18.15 -18.43 14.48
N ALA A 354 17.14 -18.80 15.27
CA ALA A 354 16.75 -18.04 16.46
C ALA A 354 16.75 -18.95 17.69
N VAL A 355 17.44 -18.51 18.76
CA VAL A 355 17.42 -19.16 20.09
C VAL A 355 15.99 -19.36 20.60
N PHE A 356 15.09 -18.47 20.19
CA PHE A 356 13.69 -18.45 20.55
C PHE A 356 12.90 -19.68 20.04
N LEU A 357 13.30 -20.29 18.92
CA LEU A 357 12.61 -21.47 18.38
C LEU A 357 12.79 -22.71 19.27
N ASP A 358 13.87 -22.78 20.06
CA ASP A 358 14.07 -23.88 21.02
C ASP A 358 13.08 -23.82 22.17
N TRP A 359 12.73 -22.62 22.61
CA TRP A 359 11.75 -22.42 23.66
C TRP A 359 10.34 -22.77 23.17
N ILE A 360 9.99 -22.37 21.95
CA ILE A 360 8.71 -22.74 21.34
C ILE A 360 8.61 -24.26 21.20
N LYS A 361 9.67 -24.91 20.72
CA LYS A 361 9.73 -26.38 20.64
C LYS A 361 9.49 -27.01 22.00
N LYS A 362 10.20 -26.57 23.05
CA LYS A 362 10.04 -27.09 24.41
C LYS A 362 8.61 -26.91 24.93
N ALA A 363 7.96 -25.78 24.65
CA ALA A 363 6.57 -25.55 25.03
C ALA A 363 5.61 -26.57 24.39
N TYR A 364 5.76 -26.84 23.08
CA TYR A 364 4.95 -27.85 22.40
C TYR A 364 5.37 -29.31 22.70
N ASP A 365 6.62 -29.56 23.08
CA ASP A 365 7.05 -30.87 23.59
C ASP A 365 6.42 -31.16 24.97
N ARG A 366 6.28 -30.13 25.82
CA ARG A 366 5.61 -30.24 27.13
C ARG A 366 4.10 -30.44 26.98
N ASN A 367 3.48 -29.69 26.08
CA ASN A 367 2.05 -29.78 25.81
C ASN A 367 1.80 -29.74 24.28
N PRO A 368 1.63 -30.90 23.64
CA PRO A 368 1.34 -30.97 22.20
C PRO A 368 0.04 -30.26 21.80
N ASP A 369 -0.93 -30.18 22.71
CA ASP A 369 -2.25 -29.57 22.50
C ASP A 369 -2.30 -28.11 23.00
N LEU A 370 -1.14 -27.50 23.25
CA LEU A 370 -1.03 -26.13 23.76
C LEU A 370 -1.82 -25.15 22.88
N ALA A 371 -2.82 -24.52 23.47
CA ALA A 371 -3.74 -23.67 22.74
C ALA A 371 -3.09 -22.38 22.23
N ASN A 372 -2.13 -21.84 22.98
CA ASN A 372 -1.41 -20.62 22.67
C ASN A 372 -0.06 -20.62 23.41
N LEU A 373 1.00 -20.10 22.79
CA LEU A 373 2.30 -19.97 23.45
C LEU A 373 2.26 -19.08 24.70
N LEU A 374 1.37 -18.08 24.75
CA LEU A 374 1.25 -17.18 25.90
C LEU A 374 0.69 -17.85 27.17
N VAL A 375 0.10 -19.04 27.06
CA VAL A 375 -0.38 -19.82 28.21
C VAL A 375 0.59 -20.93 28.63
N ASP A 376 1.73 -21.06 27.95
CA ASP A 376 2.82 -21.89 28.43
C ASP A 376 3.47 -21.23 29.67
N PRO A 377 3.77 -22.00 30.75
CA PRO A 377 4.28 -21.43 32.00
C PRO A 377 5.57 -20.62 31.86
N GLU A 378 6.49 -20.99 30.95
CA GLU A 378 7.75 -20.26 30.77
C GLU A 378 7.51 -18.95 30.01
N PHE A 379 6.71 -18.98 28.95
CA PHE A 379 6.36 -17.77 28.20
C PHE A 379 5.48 -16.81 28.98
N ALA A 380 4.51 -17.32 29.75
CA ALA A 380 3.65 -16.52 30.62
C ALA A 380 4.49 -15.78 31.68
N LYS A 381 5.44 -16.48 32.30
CA LYS A 381 6.37 -15.88 33.25
C LYS A 381 7.17 -14.73 32.63
N GLU A 382 7.74 -14.92 31.44
CA GLU A 382 8.51 -13.88 30.76
C GLU A 382 7.66 -12.64 30.41
N ILE A 383 6.38 -12.82 30.08
CA ILE A 383 5.46 -11.70 29.81
C ILE A 383 5.10 -10.97 31.10
N ILE A 384 4.77 -11.71 32.17
CA ILE A 384 4.36 -11.14 33.47
C ILE A 384 5.51 -10.34 34.09
N GLU A 385 6.74 -10.87 34.06
CA GLU A 385 7.92 -10.20 34.61
C GLU A 385 8.25 -8.86 33.92
N ARG A 386 7.71 -8.64 32.72
CA ARG A 386 7.97 -7.44 31.91
C ARG A 386 6.79 -6.46 31.88
N GLN A 387 5.61 -6.85 32.37
CA GLN A 387 4.40 -6.02 32.37
C GLN A 387 4.29 -5.00 33.51
N SER A 388 5.26 -4.95 34.42
CA SER A 388 5.17 -4.17 35.67
C SER A 388 5.22 -2.65 35.51
N ASP A 389 5.43 -2.11 34.30
CA ASP A 389 5.52 -0.68 34.05
C ASP A 389 4.43 -0.14 33.09
N GLN A 390 3.86 1.01 33.45
CA GLN A 390 2.87 1.74 32.64
C GLN A 390 3.51 2.24 31.33
N GLN A 391 4.80 2.54 31.35
CA GLN A 391 5.57 2.97 30.18
C GLN A 391 5.85 1.80 29.22
N PHE A 392 6.09 0.60 29.77
CA PHE A 392 6.19 -0.65 29.00
C PHE A 392 4.92 -0.91 28.19
N SER A 393 3.74 -0.73 28.79
CA SER A 393 2.46 -0.98 28.08
C SER A 393 2.29 -0.10 26.84
N LEU A 394 2.69 1.18 26.94
CA LEU A 394 2.58 2.15 25.85
C LEU A 394 3.62 1.88 24.75
N LEU A 395 4.84 1.48 25.14
CA LEU A 395 5.91 1.07 24.23
C LEU A 395 5.60 -0.26 23.54
N PHE A 396 5.05 -1.22 24.27
CA PHE A 396 4.62 -2.52 23.77
C PHE A 396 3.53 -2.37 22.71
N CYS A 397 2.52 -1.53 22.95
CA CYS A 397 1.53 -1.18 21.93
C CYS A 397 2.16 -0.52 20.69
N LYS A 398 3.17 0.34 20.86
CA LYS A 398 3.91 0.95 19.75
C LYS A 398 4.81 -0.04 19.00
N CYS A 399 5.34 -1.07 19.66
CA CYS A 399 6.10 -2.14 19.00
C CYS A 399 5.18 -3.15 18.28
N ASN A 400 3.95 -3.34 18.77
CA ASN A 400 2.92 -4.20 18.20
C ASN A 400 1.82 -3.39 17.49
N PHE A 401 2.13 -2.78 16.35
CA PHE A 401 1.17 -1.98 15.56
C PHE A 401 0.00 -2.76 14.92
N ASN A 402 -0.22 -4.04 15.27
CA ASN A 402 -1.28 -4.89 14.72
C ASN A 402 -2.06 -5.71 15.77
N ILE A 403 -1.93 -5.41 17.07
CA ILE A 403 -2.55 -6.27 18.10
C ILE A 403 -3.19 -5.42 19.22
N CYS A 404 -4.37 -4.86 18.96
CA CYS A 404 -5.23 -4.30 20.01
C CYS A 404 -6.05 -5.37 20.77
N TYR A 405 -5.92 -6.66 20.45
CA TYR A 405 -6.84 -7.70 20.97
C TYR A 405 -6.57 -8.19 22.40
N TYR A 406 -5.34 -8.09 22.94
CA TYR A 406 -5.00 -8.73 24.22
C TYR A 406 -5.28 -7.90 25.48
N LYS A 407 -5.73 -6.65 25.35
CA LYS A 407 -6.13 -5.84 26.52
C LYS A 407 -7.48 -6.28 27.12
N LEU A 408 -8.27 -7.07 26.39
CA LEU A 408 -9.60 -7.54 26.79
C LEU A 408 -9.62 -8.88 27.53
N VAL A 409 -8.49 -9.60 27.63
CA VAL A 409 -8.45 -10.96 28.22
C VAL A 409 -7.79 -10.98 29.61
N LEU A 410 -7.21 -9.87 30.07
CA LEU A 410 -6.51 -9.79 31.37
C LEU A 410 -6.98 -8.61 32.26
N CYS A 411 -8.22 -8.17 32.09
CA CYS A 411 -8.93 -7.33 33.07
C CYS A 411 -10.34 -7.89 33.27
#